data_AF-A0A2E2TAJ5-F1
#
_entry.id   AF-A0A2E2TAJ5-F1
#
_cell.length_a   1.000
_cell.length_b   1.000
_cell.length_c   1.000
_cell.angle_alpha   90.00
_cell.angle_beta   90.00
_cell.angle_gamma   90.00
#
_symmetry.space_group_name_H-M   'P 1'
#
loop_
_entity.id
_entity.type
_entity.pdbx_description
1 polymer ?
#
loop_
_entity_poly.entity_id
_entity_poly.type
_entity_poly.pdbx_seq_one_letter_code
_entity_poly.pdbx_strand_id
1 'polypeptide(L)'
;MANDIITINTVSQLHEMFGYEKPKHPLVTVIDVKKLKNNADFVGVRMSSEMYMISLKDHDCGMLYGRSHCDFEEGILAFYEPGQVITQTEKIEAGIQSGWMLIFHPDLCLNFFVKFYSY
;
A
#
# COMPACT_ATOMS: atom_id res chain seq x y z
N MET A 1 -10.92 -23.52 -5.65
CA MET A 1 -9.71 -23.19 -6.43
C MET A 1 -8.70 -22.60 -5.46
N ALA A 2 -7.42 -22.93 -5.60
CA ALA A 2 -6.41 -22.70 -4.57
C ALA A 2 -6.38 -21.24 -4.11
N ASN A 3 -6.28 -21.07 -2.81
CA ASN A 3 -6.42 -19.82 -2.06
C ASN A 3 -5.08 -19.06 -2.10
N ASP A 4 -4.51 -18.90 -3.30
CA ASP A 4 -3.11 -18.47 -3.47
C ASP A 4 -2.98 -16.99 -3.16
N ILE A 5 -2.11 -16.69 -2.20
CA ILE A 5 -1.75 -15.34 -1.79
C ILE A 5 -0.50 -14.95 -2.57
N ILE A 6 -0.58 -13.85 -3.32
CA ILE A 6 0.58 -13.29 -4.00
C ILE A 6 1.42 -12.54 -2.97
N THR A 7 2.63 -13.03 -2.69
CA THR A 7 3.55 -12.40 -1.74
C THR A 7 4.58 -11.52 -2.44
N ILE A 8 4.67 -10.25 -2.03
CA ILE A 8 5.56 -9.23 -2.58
C ILE A 8 6.66 -8.93 -1.58
N ASN A 9 7.91 -9.26 -1.92
CA ASN A 9 9.04 -9.18 -0.99
C ASN A 9 9.90 -7.94 -1.19
N THR A 10 9.87 -7.32 -2.38
CA THR A 10 10.77 -6.21 -2.73
C THR A 10 10.02 -5.06 -3.39
N VAL A 11 10.60 -3.85 -3.28
CA VAL A 11 10.09 -2.66 -3.94
C VAL A 11 10.06 -2.82 -5.47
N SER A 12 11.05 -3.50 -6.06
CA SER A 12 11.08 -3.76 -7.50
C SER A 12 9.92 -4.65 -7.96
N GLN A 13 9.63 -5.75 -7.23
CA GLN A 13 8.48 -6.61 -7.54
C GLN A 13 7.16 -5.85 -7.47
N LEU A 14 7.02 -4.95 -6.49
CA LEU A 14 5.84 -4.09 -6.36
C LEU A 14 5.68 -3.18 -7.57
N HIS A 15 6.77 -2.53 -8.02
CA HIS A 15 6.74 -1.66 -9.19
C HIS A 15 6.38 -2.41 -10.47
N GLU A 16 6.95 -3.60 -10.68
CA GLU A 16 6.65 -4.45 -11.84
C GLU A 16 5.17 -4.88 -11.84
N MET A 17 4.65 -5.30 -10.69
CA MET A 17 3.27 -5.77 -10.54
C MET A 17 2.26 -4.64 -10.81
N PHE A 18 2.51 -3.42 -10.32
CA PHE A 18 1.64 -2.26 -10.54
C PHE A 18 1.97 -1.47 -11.83
N GLY A 19 2.93 -1.95 -12.63
CA GLY A 19 3.28 -1.36 -13.93
C GLY A 19 3.93 0.02 -13.87
N TYR A 20 4.64 0.31 -12.77
CA TYR A 20 5.49 1.49 -12.58
C TYR A 20 6.88 1.30 -13.20
N GLU A 21 7.57 2.41 -13.46
CA GLU A 21 8.99 2.38 -13.81
C GLU A 21 9.85 1.84 -12.68
N LYS A 22 11.11 1.48 -12.95
CA LYS A 22 12.01 0.94 -11.92
C LYS A 22 12.10 1.89 -10.71
N PRO A 23 12.09 1.34 -9.47
CA PRO A 23 12.20 2.18 -8.29
C PRO A 23 13.55 2.88 -8.24
N LYS A 24 13.55 4.10 -7.69
CA LYS A 24 14.79 4.88 -7.52
C LYS A 24 15.67 4.35 -6.38
N HIS A 25 15.09 3.62 -5.44
CA HIS A 25 15.79 3.04 -4.30
C HIS A 25 15.29 1.61 -4.03
N PRO A 26 16.17 0.66 -3.69
CA PRO A 26 15.78 -0.74 -3.50
C PRO A 26 14.91 -0.99 -2.25
N LEU A 27 15.01 -0.15 -1.23
CA LEU A 27 14.33 -0.34 0.07
C LEU A 27 13.15 0.60 0.33
N VAL A 28 12.92 1.62 -0.51
CA VAL A 28 11.83 2.59 -0.30
C VAL A 28 11.34 3.16 -1.61
N THR A 29 10.03 3.42 -1.67
CA THR A 29 9.41 4.12 -2.79
C THR A 29 8.23 4.96 -2.33
N VAL A 30 7.92 5.99 -3.10
CA VAL A 30 6.67 6.75 -2.99
C VAL A 30 5.98 6.66 -4.34
N ILE A 31 4.76 6.16 -4.34
CA ILE A 31 3.95 6.01 -5.56
C ILE A 31 2.75 6.95 -5.51
N ASP A 32 2.40 7.50 -6.68
CA ASP A 32 1.19 8.28 -6.89
C ASP A 32 0.06 7.32 -7.28
N VAL A 33 -1.01 7.32 -6.48
CA VAL A 33 -2.17 6.43 -6.65
C VAL A 33 -2.89 6.76 -7.96
N LYS A 34 -2.86 8.00 -8.45
CA LYS A 34 -3.48 8.38 -9.73
C LYS A 34 -2.84 7.69 -10.93
N LYS A 35 -1.56 7.29 -10.79
CA LYS A 35 -0.78 6.63 -11.84
C LYS A 35 -0.91 5.11 -11.80
N LEU A 36 -1.65 4.55 -10.83
CA LEU A 36 -2.01 3.15 -10.86
C LEU A 36 -2.82 2.88 -12.12
N LYS A 37 -2.34 1.97 -12.96
CA LYS A 37 -3.09 1.48 -14.12
C LYS A 37 -4.30 0.69 -13.61
N ASN A 38 -5.38 0.69 -14.39
CA ASN A 38 -6.65 0.04 -14.04
C ASN A 38 -6.43 -1.37 -13.44
N ASN A 39 -6.68 -1.51 -12.14
CA ASN A 39 -6.53 -2.75 -11.38
C ASN A 39 -7.72 -3.72 -11.55
N ALA A 40 -8.41 -3.68 -12.70
CA ALA A 40 -9.57 -4.53 -12.95
C ALA A 40 -9.20 -6.03 -12.81
N ASP A 41 -7.95 -6.38 -13.10
CA ASP A 41 -7.41 -7.73 -13.05
C ASP A 41 -7.06 -8.20 -11.62
N PHE A 42 -7.10 -7.31 -10.63
CA PHE A 42 -6.77 -7.64 -9.24
C PHE A 42 -7.99 -7.83 -8.33
N VAL A 43 -9.21 -7.67 -8.85
CA VAL A 43 -10.43 -7.92 -8.07
C VAL A 43 -10.50 -9.39 -7.67
N GLY A 44 -10.64 -9.66 -6.36
CA GLY A 44 -10.64 -11.01 -5.79
C GLY A 44 -9.25 -11.60 -5.57
N VAL A 45 -8.17 -10.89 -5.94
CA VAL A 45 -6.79 -11.33 -5.68
C VAL A 45 -6.43 -11.02 -4.23
N ARG A 46 -5.82 -12.01 -3.56
CA ARG A 46 -5.25 -11.87 -2.22
C ARG A 46 -3.76 -11.57 -2.36
N MET A 47 -3.31 -10.48 -1.77
CA MET A 47 -1.92 -10.04 -1.80
C MET A 47 -1.39 -9.92 -0.38
N SER A 48 -0.13 -10.27 -0.18
CA SER A 48 0.65 -9.96 1.02
C SER A 48 1.91 -9.23 0.60
N SER A 49 2.45 -8.39 1.48
CA SER A 49 3.77 -7.80 1.26
C SER A 49 4.59 -7.84 2.53
N GLU A 50 5.87 -8.14 2.42
CA GLU A 50 6.84 -8.12 3.53
C GLU A 50 7.37 -6.70 3.83
N MET A 51 6.62 -5.66 3.44
CA MET A 51 7.01 -4.25 3.55
C MET A 51 5.96 -3.46 4.31
N TYR A 52 6.40 -2.41 5.00
CA TYR A 52 5.48 -1.43 5.58
C TYR A 52 4.89 -0.56 4.47
N MET A 53 3.59 -0.25 4.57
CA MET A 53 2.93 0.66 3.66
C MET A 53 2.12 1.70 4.42
N ILE A 54 2.21 2.94 3.97
CA ILE A 54 1.44 4.07 4.48
C ILE A 54 0.77 4.71 3.27
N SER A 55 -0.55 4.71 3.21
CA SER A 55 -1.29 5.34 2.13
C SER A 55 -2.08 6.52 2.64
N LEU A 56 -1.90 7.68 2.01
CA LEU A 56 -2.78 8.82 2.14
C LEU A 56 -3.62 8.90 0.87
N LYS A 57 -4.94 8.74 0.98
CA LYS A 57 -5.87 8.83 -0.14
C LYS A 57 -6.74 10.06 0.02
N ASP A 58 -6.80 10.90 -1.00
CA ASP A 58 -7.73 12.02 -1.03
C ASP A 58 -9.04 11.51 -1.67
N HIS A 59 -10.14 11.64 -0.91
CA HIS A 59 -11.54 11.37 -1.25
C HIS A 59 -12.21 10.15 -0.59
N ASP A 60 -13.42 10.45 -0.10
CA ASP A 60 -14.44 9.61 0.50
C ASP A 60 -14.94 8.51 -0.45
N CYS A 61 -14.94 7.27 0.05
CA CYS A 61 -15.66 6.14 -0.52
C CYS A 61 -16.63 5.59 0.54
N GLY A 62 -17.40 6.45 1.21
CA GLY A 62 -18.60 6.09 1.99
C GLY A 62 -18.42 4.87 2.91
N MET A 63 -17.25 4.72 3.52
CA MET A 63 -16.86 3.49 4.18
C MET A 63 -17.20 3.61 5.66
N LEU A 64 -18.14 2.78 6.14
CA LEU A 64 -18.50 2.70 7.55
C LEU A 64 -17.32 2.19 8.39
N TYR A 65 -16.78 3.04 9.26
CA TYR A 65 -15.85 2.64 10.31
C TYR A 65 -16.59 2.55 11.65
N GLY A 66 -16.96 1.33 12.06
CA GLY A 66 -17.71 1.10 13.31
C GLY A 66 -19.20 1.44 13.19
N ARG A 67 -19.74 2.27 14.10
CA ARG A 67 -21.16 2.70 14.16
C ARG A 67 -21.38 4.18 13.83
N SER A 68 -20.34 4.89 13.41
CA SER A 68 -20.38 6.32 13.14
C SER A 68 -20.12 6.59 11.66
N HIS A 69 -20.81 7.58 11.12
CA HIS A 69 -20.50 8.13 9.81
C HIS A 69 -19.10 8.76 9.90
N CYS A 70 -18.20 8.36 9.00
CA CYS A 70 -16.88 8.94 8.94
C CYS A 70 -16.93 10.21 8.08
N ASP A 71 -16.88 11.38 8.71
CA ASP A 71 -16.80 12.68 8.04
C ASP A 71 -15.37 12.94 7.53
N PHE A 72 -14.79 12.00 6.78
CA PHE A 72 -13.47 12.18 6.17
C PHE A 72 -13.62 12.93 4.83
N GLU A 73 -13.92 14.23 4.91
CA GLU A 73 -13.92 15.12 3.73
C GLU A 73 -12.49 15.32 3.16
N GLU A 74 -11.44 15.10 3.95
CA GLU A 74 -10.07 15.52 3.61
C GLU A 74 -9.06 14.40 3.31
N GLY A 75 -9.43 13.13 3.52
CA GLY A 75 -8.61 11.98 3.12
C GLY A 75 -8.44 10.89 4.19
N ILE A 76 -8.08 9.69 3.75
CA ILE A 76 -7.91 8.50 4.59
C ILE A 76 -6.43 8.14 4.67
N LEU A 77 -5.90 8.05 5.89
CA LEU A 77 -4.57 7.53 6.18
C LEU A 77 -4.68 6.08 6.65
N ALA A 78 -4.04 5.15 5.93
CA ALA A 78 -4.01 3.73 6.28
C ALA A 78 -2.58 3.23 6.41
N PHE A 79 -2.38 2.30 7.34
CA PHE A 79 -1.10 1.67 7.67
C PHE A 79 -1.21 0.16 7.50
N TYR A 80 -0.17 -0.43 6.92
CA TYR A 80 -0.09 -1.87 6.68
C TYR A 80 1.26 -2.41 7.17
N GLU A 81 1.21 -3.52 7.88
CA GLU A 81 2.40 -4.21 8.38
C GLU A 81 2.89 -5.30 7.41
N PRO A 82 4.19 -5.67 7.47
CA PRO A 82 4.73 -6.81 6.76
C PRO A 82 3.94 -8.10 7.03
N GLY A 83 3.62 -8.85 5.98
CA GLY A 83 2.87 -10.10 6.05
C GLY A 83 1.35 -9.92 6.09
N GLN A 84 0.84 -8.68 6.11
CA GLN A 84 -0.60 -8.43 6.13
C GLN A 84 -1.24 -8.79 4.78
N VAL A 85 -2.28 -9.62 4.83
CA VAL A 85 -3.03 -10.03 3.64
C VAL A 85 -4.12 -9.02 3.32
N ILE A 86 -4.03 -8.39 2.16
CA ILE A 86 -5.01 -7.44 1.61
C ILE A 86 -5.73 -8.13 0.46
N THR A 87 -7.05 -7.96 0.40
CA THR A 87 -7.86 -8.45 -0.72
C THR A 87 -8.54 -7.27 -1.38
N GLN A 88 -8.38 -7.13 -2.69
CA GLN A 88 -9.08 -6.10 -3.44
C GLN A 88 -10.50 -6.60 -3.72
N THR A 89 -11.48 -6.08 -2.97
CA THR A 89 -12.89 -6.49 -3.08
C THR A 89 -13.66 -5.74 -4.16
N GLU A 90 -13.17 -4.57 -4.54
CA GLU A 90 -13.83 -3.68 -5.49
C GLU A 90 -12.87 -3.24 -6.59
N LYS A 91 -13.43 -3.05 -7.79
CA LYS A 91 -12.70 -2.47 -8.91
C LYS A 91 -12.42 -1.01 -8.61
N ILE A 92 -11.15 -0.62 -8.62
CA ILE A 92 -10.74 0.78 -8.56
C ILE A 92 -10.51 1.23 -10.01
N GLU A 93 -11.30 2.19 -10.49
CA GLU A 93 -11.04 2.82 -11.78
C GLU A 93 -9.86 3.79 -11.65
N ALA A 94 -8.95 3.72 -12.61
CA ALA A 94 -7.78 4.59 -12.67
C ALA A 94 -8.22 6.06 -12.76
N GLY A 95 -7.56 6.92 -11.98
CA GLY A 95 -7.84 8.36 -11.94
C GLY A 95 -9.00 8.79 -11.04
N ILE A 96 -9.78 7.86 -10.49
CA ILE A 96 -10.80 8.20 -9.46
C ILE A 96 -10.15 8.46 -8.10
N GLN A 97 -9.13 7.67 -7.74
CA GLN A 97 -8.43 7.82 -6.47
C GLN A 97 -7.23 8.77 -6.60
N SER A 98 -7.19 9.76 -5.73
CA SER A 98 -6.07 10.66 -5.50
C SER A 98 -5.28 10.25 -4.27
N GLY A 99 -4.00 10.61 -4.23
CA GLY A 99 -3.16 10.43 -3.05
C GLY A 99 -1.84 9.74 -3.38
N TRP A 100 -1.11 9.39 -2.32
CA TRP A 100 0.20 8.77 -2.43
C TRP A 100 0.35 7.62 -1.43
N MET A 101 1.25 6.69 -1.75
CA MET A 101 1.62 5.62 -0.86
C MET A 101 3.13 5.61 -0.67
N LEU A 102 3.57 5.65 0.58
CA LEU A 102 4.95 5.41 0.98
C LEU A 102 5.08 3.93 1.35
N ILE A 103 6.02 3.25 0.71
CA ILE A 103 6.28 1.83 0.93
C ILE A 103 7.75 1.66 1.22
N PHE A 104 8.08 0.93 2.29
CA PHE A 104 9.47 0.68 2.66
C PHE A 104 9.67 -0.70 3.27
N HIS A 105 10.82 -1.30 2.95
CA HIS A 105 11.23 -2.58 3.52
C HIS A 105 11.69 -2.40 4.98
N PRO A 106 11.42 -3.35 5.90
CA PRO A 106 11.85 -3.27 7.30
C PRO A 106 13.35 -3.00 7.48
N ASP A 107 14.18 -3.50 6.55
CA ASP A 107 15.63 -3.26 6.53
C ASP A 107 16.00 -1.78 6.42
N LEU A 108 15.12 -0.93 5.89
CA LEU A 108 15.34 0.51 5.90
C LEU A 108 15.49 1.00 7.35
N CYS A 109 14.57 0.62 8.24
CA CYS A 109 14.58 1.03 9.64
C CYS A 109 15.70 0.37 10.45
N LEU A 110 16.04 -0.89 10.15
CA LEU A 110 17.12 -1.59 10.82
C LEU A 110 18.50 -0.95 10.57
N ASN A 111 18.69 -0.31 9.42
CA ASN A 111 19.90 0.46 9.12
C ASN A 111 19.97 1.83 9.83
N PHE A 112 18.86 2.35 10.38
CA PHE A 112 18.79 3.65 11.06
C PHE A 112 18.81 3.57 12.60
N PHE A 113 18.88 2.39 13.20
CA PHE A 113 19.00 2.29 14.66
C PHE A 113 20.39 2.72 15.16
N VAL A 114 20.53 4.03 15.42
CA VAL A 114 21.36 4.50 16.53
C VAL A 114 20.75 3.92 17.80
N LYS A 115 21.44 2.97 18.44
CA LYS A 115 21.03 2.45 19.76
C LYS A 115 21.11 3.59 20.76
N PHE A 116 19.98 4.16 21.16
CA PHE A 116 19.91 4.99 22.36
C PHE A 116 19.94 4.05 23.57
N TYR A 117 21.14 3.86 24.14
CA TYR A 117 21.25 3.36 25.50
C TYR A 117 20.89 4.53 26.43
N SER A 118 19.77 4.43 27.15
CA SER A 118 19.55 5.28 28.33
C SER A 118 20.51 4.80 29.42
N TYR A 119 21.21 5.75 30.04
CA TYR A 119 21.85 5.56 31.34
C TYR A 119 20.79 5.46 32.44
#